data_AF-A0A6J4XUY0-F1
#
_entry.id   AF-A0A6J4XUY0-F1
#
_cell.length_a   1.000
_cell.length_b   1.000
_cell.length_c   1.000
_cell.angle_alpha   90.00
_cell.angle_beta   90.00
_cell.angle_gamma   90.00
#
_symmetry.space_group_name_H-M   'P 1'
#
loop_
_entity.id
_entity.type
_entity.pdbx_description
1 polymer ?
#
loop_
_entity_poly.entity_id
_entity_poly.type
_entity_poly.pdbx_seq_one_letter_code
_entity_poly.pdbx_strand_id
1 'polypeptide(L)'
;MFAADELKENVPIPGDLHDRWVRLNESSEKAFKAVESYNSFLEKQDEFYFKAFENENASNLSYVGFQLQERLNKMNKEAEVWTPDQLSALKPIIDQVKQAVIQLFPLWLKNQTILKPQQIGEFRFKMIDQCGKNLKTLGLKELYNQLNEHVNNIISKIEEFERISFIVDETNAFLGTHRVDKTAKISVLKDWKRNCKELTEGLTKAKRIKNIPEISSLLKIVDEFKKNCQKQIEKHANELGKLEGIEFLSIQDVQVAKVDVLNLREIFVGEEMDMEYLAEMDSQLKMFERDMRVWNDFSRTNEHLKEAVKIRIAECLEMQSEEDSPPWDTETAYNNFLEIILNERHTAAKKWYDEVYVAQDMIKQMSAEKCHELHNRIEAKPAYLDSTQINSLNKLQQAIDKRLDGLQIEGLLVRFKKLSKNQKTEFLSLAKAALEQ
;
A
#
# COMPACT_ATOMS: atom_id res chain seq x y z
N MET A 1 -32.57 -89.55 -0.76
CA MET A 1 -31.28 -89.29 -1.44
C MET A 1 -30.36 -90.51 -1.49
N PHE A 2 -30.58 -91.58 -0.69
CA PHE A 2 -29.60 -92.68 -0.54
C PHE A 2 -29.58 -93.76 -1.65
N ALA A 3 -30.69 -94.04 -2.35
CA ALA A 3 -30.75 -95.17 -3.29
C ALA A 3 -29.97 -94.97 -4.61
N ALA A 4 -29.67 -93.73 -5.01
CA ALA A 4 -28.95 -93.44 -6.25
C ALA A 4 -27.42 -93.46 -6.08
N ASP A 5 -26.92 -93.08 -4.89
CA ASP A 5 -25.49 -93.09 -4.59
C ASP A 5 -24.98 -94.50 -4.27
N GLU A 6 -25.80 -95.39 -3.67
CA GLU A 6 -25.48 -96.81 -3.48
C GLU A 6 -25.44 -97.61 -4.80
N LEU A 7 -26.20 -97.20 -5.82
CA LEU A 7 -26.22 -97.84 -7.15
C LEU A 7 -25.00 -97.46 -8.00
N LYS A 8 -24.37 -96.32 -7.71
CA LYS A 8 -23.17 -95.78 -8.38
C LYS A 8 -21.92 -96.64 -8.16
N GLU A 9 -21.80 -97.27 -6.99
CA GLU A 9 -20.66 -98.13 -6.66
C GLU A 9 -20.75 -99.54 -7.28
N ASN A 10 -21.95 -99.98 -7.67
CA ASN A 10 -22.21 -101.39 -8.01
C ASN A 10 -22.55 -101.64 -9.49
N VAL A 11 -22.75 -100.60 -10.32
CA VAL A 11 -23.07 -100.76 -11.75
C VAL A 11 -22.21 -99.81 -12.59
N PRO A 12 -21.22 -100.32 -13.37
CA PRO A 12 -20.41 -99.46 -14.22
C PRO A 12 -21.26 -98.81 -15.32
N ILE A 13 -21.09 -97.51 -15.51
CA ILE A 13 -21.77 -96.75 -16.57
C ILE A 13 -21.32 -97.30 -17.93
N PRO A 14 -22.24 -97.73 -18.82
CA PRO A 14 -21.88 -98.20 -20.15
C PRO A 14 -21.01 -97.18 -20.89
N GLY A 15 -19.97 -97.64 -21.60
CA GLY A 15 -18.97 -96.77 -22.24
C GLY A 15 -19.58 -95.67 -23.13
N ASP A 16 -20.62 -95.99 -23.89
CA ASP A 16 -21.33 -95.07 -24.79
C ASP A 16 -22.11 -93.96 -24.06
N LEU A 17 -22.38 -94.13 -22.76
CA LEU A 17 -23.13 -93.20 -21.92
C LEU A 17 -22.24 -92.46 -20.93
N HIS A 18 -20.97 -92.84 -20.78
CA HIS A 18 -20.06 -92.26 -19.82
C HIS A 18 -19.87 -90.75 -20.05
N ASP A 19 -19.59 -90.33 -21.29
CA ASP A 19 -19.42 -88.91 -21.64
C ASP A 19 -20.69 -88.08 -21.44
N ARG A 20 -21.87 -88.69 -21.60
CA ARG A 20 -23.15 -88.03 -21.33
C ARG A 20 -23.38 -87.88 -19.83
N TRP A 21 -23.05 -88.92 -19.06
CA TRP A 21 -23.14 -88.91 -17.61
C TRP A 21 -22.19 -87.89 -16.99
N VAL A 22 -20.92 -87.84 -17.40
CA VAL A 22 -19.94 -86.84 -16.92
C VAL A 22 -20.46 -85.42 -17.17
N ARG A 23 -20.92 -85.13 -18.39
CA ARG A 23 -21.51 -83.82 -18.72
C ARG A 23 -22.74 -83.48 -17.89
N LEU A 24 -23.64 -84.43 -17.65
CA LEU A 24 -24.83 -84.22 -16.81
C LEU A 24 -24.47 -84.04 -15.34
N ASN A 25 -23.48 -84.77 -14.82
CA ASN A 25 -23.00 -84.63 -13.44
C ASN A 25 -22.33 -83.27 -13.24
N GLU A 26 -21.46 -82.85 -14.15
CA GLU A 26 -20.86 -81.50 -14.14
C GLU A 26 -21.92 -80.39 -14.23
N SER A 27 -22.94 -80.58 -15.08
CA SER A 27 -24.05 -79.62 -15.21
C SER A 27 -24.89 -79.56 -13.92
N SER A 28 -25.16 -80.71 -13.30
CA SER A 28 -25.91 -80.79 -12.04
C SER A 28 -25.14 -80.16 -10.88
N GLU A 29 -23.83 -80.38 -10.77
CA GLU A 29 -22.99 -79.72 -9.76
C GLU A 29 -22.94 -78.21 -9.95
N LYS A 30 -22.82 -77.74 -11.20
CA LYS A 30 -22.86 -76.31 -11.53
C LYS A 30 -24.21 -75.70 -11.16
N ALA A 31 -25.32 -76.37 -11.47
CA ALA A 31 -26.67 -75.94 -11.10
C ALA A 31 -26.86 -75.89 -9.58
N PHE A 32 -26.40 -76.91 -8.84
CA PHE A 32 -26.50 -76.95 -7.39
C PHE A 32 -25.75 -75.79 -6.74
N LYS A 33 -24.49 -75.56 -7.12
CA LYS A 33 -23.69 -74.42 -6.63
C LYS A 33 -24.32 -73.07 -6.98
N ALA A 34 -24.94 -72.96 -8.16
CA ALA A 34 -25.63 -71.74 -8.57
C ALA A 34 -26.87 -71.45 -7.70
N VAL A 35 -27.66 -72.48 -7.37
CA VAL A 35 -28.84 -72.37 -6.49
C VAL A 35 -28.43 -72.05 -5.06
N GLU A 36 -27.41 -72.70 -4.51
CA GLU A 36 -26.90 -72.41 -3.17
C GLU A 36 -26.39 -70.96 -3.06
N SER A 37 -25.59 -70.52 -4.05
CA SER A 37 -25.11 -69.14 -4.14
C SER A 37 -26.26 -68.14 -4.27
N TYR A 38 -27.33 -68.50 -4.99
CA TYR A 38 -28.51 -67.66 -5.15
C TYR A 38 -29.30 -67.53 -3.84
N ASN A 39 -29.55 -68.62 -3.13
CA ASN A 39 -30.25 -68.60 -1.85
C ASN A 39 -29.47 -67.78 -0.81
N SER A 40 -28.16 -68.01 -0.68
CA SER A 40 -27.31 -67.22 0.21
C SER A 40 -27.28 -65.73 -0.18
N PHE A 41 -27.36 -65.41 -1.47
CA PHE A 41 -27.48 -64.03 -1.93
C PHE A 41 -28.81 -63.40 -1.49
N LEU A 42 -29.93 -64.12 -1.64
CA LEU A 42 -31.26 -63.64 -1.24
C LEU A 42 -31.34 -63.39 0.26
N GLU A 43 -30.88 -64.33 1.09
CA GLU A 43 -30.85 -64.17 2.55
C GLU A 43 -30.09 -62.91 2.97
N LYS A 44 -28.94 -62.64 2.33
CA LYS A 44 -28.16 -61.41 2.57
C LYS A 44 -28.90 -60.15 2.13
N GLN A 45 -29.56 -60.18 0.97
CA GLN A 45 -30.33 -59.02 0.51
C GLN A 45 -31.53 -58.74 1.40
N ASP A 46 -32.15 -59.78 1.94
CA ASP A 46 -33.27 -59.66 2.89
C ASP A 46 -32.81 -59.01 4.20
N GLU A 47 -31.69 -59.45 4.77
CA GLU A 47 -31.09 -58.82 5.96
C GLU A 47 -30.75 -57.34 5.71
N PHE A 48 -30.12 -57.03 4.57
CA PHE A 48 -29.81 -55.64 4.19
C PHE A 48 -31.06 -54.81 3.93
N TYR A 49 -32.11 -55.39 3.36
CA TYR A 49 -33.39 -54.74 3.16
C TYR A 49 -34.00 -54.34 4.51
N PHE A 50 -34.16 -55.28 5.43
CA PHE A 50 -34.75 -55.02 6.75
C PHE A 50 -33.97 -53.94 7.50
N LYS A 51 -32.63 -54.06 7.55
CA LYS A 51 -31.79 -53.08 8.21
C LYS A 51 -31.90 -51.69 7.57
N ALA A 52 -31.93 -51.61 6.23
CA ALA A 52 -32.05 -50.32 5.56
C ALA A 52 -33.45 -49.72 5.71
N PHE A 53 -34.48 -50.55 5.78
CA PHE A 53 -35.87 -50.14 6.01
C PHE A 53 -36.07 -49.60 7.42
N GLU A 54 -35.59 -50.30 8.46
CA GLU A 54 -35.66 -49.87 9.85
C GLU A 54 -34.91 -48.54 10.10
N ASN A 55 -33.77 -48.35 9.42
CA ASN A 55 -32.99 -47.11 9.50
C ASN A 55 -33.48 -46.01 8.56
N GLU A 56 -34.61 -46.22 7.86
CA GLU A 56 -35.20 -45.28 6.90
C GLU A 56 -34.19 -44.78 5.83
N ASN A 57 -33.22 -45.62 5.46
CA ASN A 57 -32.10 -45.23 4.60
C ASN A 57 -32.38 -45.60 3.14
N ALA A 58 -32.96 -44.66 2.39
CA ALA A 58 -33.31 -44.86 0.99
C ALA A 58 -32.10 -45.15 0.09
N SER A 59 -30.90 -44.67 0.42
CA SER A 59 -29.69 -44.98 -0.36
C SER A 59 -29.31 -46.46 -0.24
N ASN A 60 -29.32 -47.01 0.98
CA ASN A 60 -29.04 -48.43 1.20
C ASN A 60 -30.14 -49.31 0.58
N LEU A 61 -31.42 -48.93 0.70
CA LEU A 61 -32.52 -49.62 0.01
C LEU A 61 -32.35 -49.61 -1.51
N SER A 62 -31.93 -48.46 -2.09
CA SER A 62 -31.65 -48.38 -3.52
C SER A 62 -30.52 -49.32 -3.94
N TYR A 63 -29.52 -49.51 -3.09
CA TYR A 63 -28.41 -50.42 -3.34
C TYR A 63 -28.84 -51.89 -3.30
N VAL A 64 -29.68 -52.28 -2.34
CA VAL A 64 -30.29 -53.63 -2.31
C VAL A 64 -31.06 -53.88 -3.61
N GLY A 65 -31.90 -52.93 -4.02
CA GLY A 65 -32.64 -53.02 -5.28
C GLY A 65 -31.71 -53.12 -6.50
N PHE A 66 -30.63 -52.34 -6.52
CA PHE A 66 -29.61 -52.41 -7.57
C PHE A 66 -28.98 -53.81 -7.66
N GLN A 67 -28.59 -54.41 -6.53
CA GLN A 67 -28.00 -55.76 -6.49
C GLN A 67 -28.98 -56.82 -6.98
N LEU A 68 -30.25 -56.75 -6.56
CA LEU A 68 -31.30 -57.64 -7.04
C LEU A 68 -31.53 -57.50 -8.55
N GLN A 69 -31.56 -56.27 -9.06
CA GLN A 69 -31.74 -56.00 -10.50
C GLN A 69 -30.54 -56.48 -11.32
N GLU A 70 -29.30 -56.29 -10.84
CA GLU A 70 -28.10 -56.83 -11.48
C GLU A 70 -28.08 -58.35 -11.47
N ARG A 71 -28.54 -58.98 -10.39
CA ARG A 71 -28.68 -60.44 -10.32
C ARG A 71 -29.70 -60.93 -11.33
N LEU A 72 -30.86 -60.29 -11.45
CA LEU A 72 -31.86 -60.62 -12.47
C LEU A 72 -31.28 -60.49 -13.89
N ASN A 73 -30.56 -59.40 -14.16
CA ASN A 73 -29.91 -59.17 -15.45
C ASN A 73 -28.89 -60.27 -15.78
N LYS A 74 -28.13 -60.73 -14.78
CA LYS A 74 -27.19 -61.84 -14.91
C LYS A 74 -27.92 -63.16 -15.17
N MET A 75 -28.95 -63.48 -14.40
CA MET A 75 -29.75 -64.70 -14.58
C MET A 75 -30.41 -64.74 -15.97
N ASN A 76 -30.88 -63.61 -16.48
CA ASN A 76 -31.43 -63.50 -17.84
C ASN A 76 -30.39 -63.78 -18.94
N LYS A 77 -29.11 -63.44 -18.72
CA LYS A 77 -28.02 -63.77 -19.66
C LYS A 77 -27.65 -65.26 -19.59
N GLU A 78 -27.88 -65.89 -18.45
CA GLU A 78 -27.62 -67.30 -18.17
C GLU A 78 -28.91 -68.15 -18.34
N ALA A 79 -29.71 -67.86 -19.36
CA ALA A 79 -31.07 -68.43 -19.52
C ALA A 79 -31.12 -69.97 -19.57
N GLU A 80 -30.00 -70.64 -19.86
CA GLU A 80 -29.88 -72.11 -19.87
C GLU A 80 -29.79 -72.73 -18.45
N VAL A 81 -29.45 -71.92 -17.44
CA VAL A 81 -29.23 -72.36 -16.05
C VAL A 81 -30.45 -72.11 -15.16
N TRP A 82 -31.30 -71.15 -15.53
CA TRP A 82 -32.38 -70.64 -14.68
C TRP A 82 -33.75 -70.93 -15.26
N THR A 83 -34.70 -71.34 -14.42
CA THR A 83 -36.08 -71.55 -14.87
C THR A 83 -36.85 -70.23 -14.97
N PRO A 84 -37.88 -70.15 -15.85
CA PRO A 84 -38.75 -68.99 -15.92
C PRO A 84 -39.41 -68.61 -14.58
N ASP A 85 -39.72 -69.61 -13.74
CA ASP A 85 -40.30 -69.41 -12.42
C ASP A 85 -39.31 -68.78 -11.43
N GLN A 86 -38.03 -69.17 -11.48
CA GLN A 86 -36.99 -68.55 -10.66
C GLN A 86 -36.73 -67.09 -11.08
N LEU A 87 -36.77 -66.81 -12.38
CA LEU A 87 -36.65 -65.44 -12.91
C LEU A 87 -37.86 -64.56 -12.54
N SER A 88 -39.07 -65.14 -12.56
CA SER A 88 -40.29 -64.40 -12.22
C SER A 88 -40.41 -64.13 -10.72
N ALA A 89 -39.89 -65.01 -9.86
CA ALA A 89 -39.90 -64.85 -8.40
C ALA A 89 -39.11 -63.63 -7.89
N LEU A 90 -38.09 -63.18 -8.62
CA LEU A 90 -37.29 -62.01 -8.21
C LEU A 90 -37.99 -60.68 -8.46
N LYS A 91 -38.91 -60.62 -9.44
CA LYS A 91 -39.59 -59.37 -9.84
C LYS A 91 -40.42 -58.77 -8.69
N PRO A 92 -41.28 -59.53 -7.99
CA PRO A 92 -42.03 -59.01 -6.83
C PRO A 92 -41.12 -58.46 -5.73
N ILE A 93 -39.98 -59.09 -5.47
CA ILE A 93 -39.02 -58.64 -4.44
C ILE A 93 -38.40 -57.30 -4.86
N ILE A 94 -37.98 -57.18 -6.13
CA ILE A 94 -37.48 -55.92 -6.67
C ILE A 94 -38.54 -54.82 -6.58
N ASP A 95 -39.79 -55.12 -6.93
CA ASP A 95 -40.88 -54.15 -6.88
C ASP A 95 -41.20 -53.73 -5.44
N GLN A 96 -41.14 -54.66 -4.47
CA GLN A 96 -41.24 -54.33 -3.04
C GLN A 96 -40.13 -53.36 -2.59
N VAL A 97 -38.88 -53.62 -3.00
CA VAL A 97 -37.76 -52.72 -2.69
C VAL A 97 -37.94 -51.35 -3.34
N LYS A 98 -38.41 -51.30 -4.60
CA LYS A 98 -38.73 -50.03 -5.27
C LYS A 98 -39.79 -49.24 -4.51
N GLN A 99 -40.86 -49.88 -4.05
CA GLN A 99 -41.91 -49.22 -3.27
C GLN A 99 -41.36 -48.67 -1.94
N ALA A 100 -40.53 -49.43 -1.24
CA ALA A 100 -39.88 -48.97 -0.02
C ALA A 100 -38.97 -47.76 -0.26
N VAL A 101 -38.18 -47.77 -1.34
CA VAL A 101 -37.38 -46.61 -1.76
C VAL A 101 -38.29 -45.40 -2.02
N ILE A 102 -39.35 -45.55 -2.83
CA ILE A 102 -40.29 -44.46 -3.14
C ILE A 102 -40.90 -43.87 -1.87
N GLN A 103 -41.29 -44.70 -0.90
CA GLN A 103 -41.92 -44.25 0.34
C GLN A 103 -40.96 -43.46 1.24
N LEU A 104 -39.72 -43.92 1.41
CA LEU A 104 -38.77 -43.35 2.39
C LEU A 104 -37.91 -42.22 1.78
N PHE A 105 -37.75 -42.19 0.46
CA PHE A 105 -36.87 -41.26 -0.23
C PHE A 105 -37.13 -39.77 0.08
N PRO A 106 -38.37 -39.25 0.12
CA PRO A 106 -38.60 -37.83 0.36
C PRO A 106 -38.10 -37.35 1.73
N LEU A 107 -38.25 -38.17 2.77
CA LEU A 107 -37.76 -37.85 4.12
C LEU A 107 -36.25 -37.98 4.19
N TRP A 108 -35.71 -39.09 3.67
CA TRP A 108 -34.27 -39.34 3.63
C TRP A 108 -33.52 -38.23 2.88
N LEU A 109 -34.03 -37.79 1.73
CA LEU A 109 -33.41 -36.76 0.89
C LEU A 109 -33.29 -35.43 1.62
N LYS A 110 -34.35 -35.00 2.33
CA LYS A 110 -34.37 -33.74 3.10
C LYS A 110 -33.28 -33.68 4.18
N ASN A 111 -32.89 -34.84 4.72
CA ASN A 111 -31.87 -34.95 5.75
C ASN A 111 -30.44 -34.99 5.19
N GLN A 112 -30.27 -35.13 3.86
CA GLN A 112 -28.96 -35.11 3.24
C GLN A 112 -28.46 -33.68 3.11
N THR A 113 -27.35 -33.37 3.77
CA THR A 113 -26.71 -32.06 3.74
C THR A 113 -25.20 -32.19 3.96
N ILE A 114 -24.48 -31.13 3.65
CA ILE A 114 -23.07 -30.93 3.99
C ILE A 114 -22.89 -29.52 4.57
N LEU A 115 -21.83 -29.33 5.34
CA LEU A 115 -21.57 -28.07 6.04
C LEU A 115 -20.37 -27.33 5.48
N LYS A 116 -19.43 -28.05 4.85
CA LYS A 116 -18.15 -27.51 4.45
C LYS A 116 -17.87 -27.76 2.96
N PRO A 117 -17.24 -26.81 2.24
CA PRO A 117 -16.87 -26.96 0.83
C PRO A 117 -16.01 -28.19 0.54
N GLN A 118 -15.12 -28.57 1.45
CA GLN A 118 -14.24 -29.74 1.29
C GLN A 118 -15.02 -31.07 1.17
N GLN A 119 -16.28 -31.10 1.61
CA GLN A 119 -17.14 -32.29 1.58
C GLN A 119 -17.86 -32.45 0.23
N ILE A 120 -17.84 -31.45 -0.66
CA ILE A 120 -18.59 -31.44 -1.93
C ILE A 120 -18.25 -32.66 -2.79
N GLY A 121 -16.96 -33.01 -2.89
CA GLY A 121 -16.51 -34.14 -3.71
C GLY A 121 -17.08 -35.48 -3.23
N GLU A 122 -16.94 -35.78 -1.94
CA GLU A 122 -17.46 -37.02 -1.35
C GLU A 122 -19.00 -37.07 -1.39
N PHE A 123 -19.65 -35.93 -1.14
CA PHE A 123 -21.10 -35.82 -1.16
C PHE A 123 -21.67 -36.10 -2.56
N ARG A 124 -21.08 -35.49 -3.59
CA ARG A 124 -21.48 -35.72 -4.98
C ARG A 124 -21.30 -37.18 -5.38
N PHE A 125 -20.18 -37.80 -5.01
CA PHE A 125 -19.92 -39.21 -5.29
C PHE A 125 -20.97 -40.13 -4.64
N LYS A 126 -21.25 -39.97 -3.35
CA LYS A 126 -22.25 -40.79 -2.64
C LYS A 126 -23.66 -40.60 -3.20
N MET A 127 -24.05 -39.35 -3.46
CA MET A 127 -25.42 -39.06 -3.87
C MET A 127 -25.64 -39.34 -5.36
N ILE A 128 -24.77 -38.87 -6.25
CA ILE A 128 -25.02 -38.98 -7.70
C ILE A 128 -24.46 -40.27 -8.27
N ASP A 129 -23.20 -40.59 -7.98
CA ASP A 129 -22.52 -41.72 -8.61
C ASP A 129 -22.90 -43.07 -8.01
N GLN A 130 -23.20 -43.12 -6.70
CA GLN A 130 -23.68 -44.32 -6.04
C GLN A 130 -25.22 -44.38 -6.02
N CYS A 131 -25.87 -43.52 -5.23
CA CYS A 131 -27.33 -43.58 -5.08
C CYS A 131 -28.06 -43.27 -6.40
N GLY A 132 -27.62 -42.25 -7.14
CA GLY A 132 -28.22 -41.88 -8.42
C GLY A 132 -28.09 -42.98 -9.48
N LYS A 133 -26.95 -43.69 -9.53
CA LYS A 133 -26.78 -44.89 -10.38
C LYS A 133 -27.78 -45.98 -9.99
N ASN A 134 -27.93 -46.27 -8.70
CA ASN A 134 -28.89 -47.28 -8.23
C ASN A 134 -30.32 -46.95 -8.66
N LEU A 135 -30.75 -45.70 -8.48
CA LEU A 135 -32.08 -45.23 -8.88
C LEU A 135 -32.32 -45.35 -10.39
N LYS A 136 -31.31 -45.03 -11.22
CA LYS A 136 -31.38 -45.25 -12.67
C LYS A 136 -31.56 -46.71 -13.03
N THR A 137 -30.78 -47.61 -12.43
CA THR A 137 -30.88 -49.05 -12.67
C THR A 137 -32.26 -49.59 -12.28
N LEU A 138 -32.86 -49.05 -11.22
CA LEU A 138 -34.22 -49.38 -10.80
C LEU A 138 -35.33 -48.75 -11.65
N GLY A 139 -34.99 -47.87 -12.60
CA GLY A 139 -35.96 -47.15 -13.43
C GLY A 139 -36.70 -46.01 -12.70
N LEU A 140 -36.22 -45.59 -11.53
CA LEU A 140 -36.82 -44.53 -10.70
C LEU A 140 -36.29 -43.14 -11.14
N LYS A 141 -36.63 -42.75 -12.37
CA LYS A 141 -36.10 -41.54 -13.02
C LYS A 141 -36.46 -40.26 -12.29
N GLU A 142 -37.68 -40.17 -11.78
CA GLU A 142 -38.20 -39.01 -11.04
C GLU A 142 -37.41 -38.78 -9.75
N LEU A 143 -37.14 -39.85 -8.99
CA LEU A 143 -36.33 -39.77 -7.77
C LEU A 143 -34.87 -39.40 -8.08
N TYR A 144 -34.31 -39.93 -9.17
CA TYR A 144 -32.98 -39.53 -9.62
C TYR A 144 -32.91 -38.03 -9.96
N ASN A 145 -33.93 -37.48 -10.61
CA ASN A 145 -34.00 -36.06 -10.93
C ASN A 145 -34.10 -35.21 -9.66
N GLN A 146 -34.94 -35.61 -8.70
CA GLN A 146 -35.05 -34.95 -7.38
C GLN A 146 -33.72 -34.98 -6.62
N LEU A 147 -33.00 -36.11 -6.67
CA LEU A 147 -31.67 -36.24 -6.05
C LEU A 147 -30.67 -35.26 -6.65
N ASN A 148 -30.59 -35.19 -7.98
CA ASN A 148 -29.70 -34.25 -8.67
C ASN A 148 -30.02 -32.80 -8.33
N GLU A 149 -31.29 -32.43 -8.37
CA GLU A 149 -31.71 -31.07 -8.07
C GLU A 149 -31.35 -30.67 -6.64
N HIS A 150 -31.61 -31.56 -5.67
CA HIS A 150 -31.26 -31.35 -4.27
C HIS A 150 -29.75 -31.22 -4.05
N VAL A 151 -28.95 -32.12 -4.63
CA VAL A 151 -27.49 -32.10 -4.53
C VAL A 151 -26.92 -30.82 -5.13
N ASN A 152 -27.36 -30.44 -6.33
CA ASN A 152 -26.91 -29.22 -6.99
C ASN A 152 -27.29 -27.97 -6.18
N ASN A 153 -28.50 -27.94 -5.60
CA ASN A 153 -28.95 -26.84 -4.73
C ASN A 153 -28.07 -26.71 -3.47
N ILE A 154 -27.74 -27.83 -2.81
CA ILE A 154 -26.86 -27.81 -1.64
C ILE A 154 -25.46 -27.33 -2.01
N ILE A 155 -24.89 -27.87 -3.09
CA ILE A 155 -23.55 -27.48 -3.55
C ILE A 155 -23.53 -25.97 -3.87
N SER A 156 -24.49 -25.46 -4.63
CA SER A 156 -24.60 -24.02 -4.96
C SER A 156 -24.66 -23.15 -3.70
N LYS A 157 -25.47 -23.54 -2.71
CA LYS A 157 -25.59 -22.80 -1.44
C LYS A 157 -24.28 -22.74 -0.65
N ILE A 158 -23.49 -23.82 -0.67
CA ILE A 158 -22.20 -23.87 0.03
C ILE A 158 -21.15 -23.06 -0.69
N GLU A 159 -21.06 -23.19 -2.01
CA GLU A 159 -20.14 -22.38 -2.83
C GLU A 159 -20.46 -20.88 -2.71
N GLU A 160 -21.74 -20.52 -2.68
CA GLU A 160 -22.18 -19.14 -2.43
C GLU A 160 -21.76 -18.66 -1.05
N PHE A 161 -21.93 -19.48 -0.01
CA PHE A 161 -21.51 -19.12 1.35
C PHE A 161 -19.99 -18.92 1.44
N GLU A 162 -19.21 -19.81 0.82
CA GLU A 162 -17.75 -19.71 0.79
C GLU A 162 -17.29 -18.44 0.06
N ARG A 163 -17.90 -18.10 -1.09
CA ARG A 163 -17.61 -16.84 -1.79
C ARG A 163 -17.90 -15.62 -0.94
N ILE A 164 -19.01 -15.61 -0.19
CA ILE A 164 -19.35 -14.50 0.71
C ILE A 164 -18.33 -14.41 1.84
N SER A 165 -17.96 -15.54 2.46
CA SER A 165 -16.94 -15.59 3.52
C SER A 165 -15.61 -15.04 3.03
N PHE A 166 -15.17 -15.48 1.85
CA PHE A 166 -13.92 -15.03 1.24
C PHE A 166 -13.87 -13.51 1.08
N ILE A 167 -14.92 -12.89 0.54
CA ILE A 167 -14.97 -11.43 0.35
C ILE A 167 -14.94 -10.69 1.69
N VAL A 168 -15.61 -11.24 2.72
CA VAL A 168 -15.59 -10.67 4.07
C VAL A 168 -14.19 -10.75 4.68
N ASP A 169 -13.54 -11.90 4.60
CA ASP A 169 -12.20 -12.13 5.12
C ASP A 169 -11.15 -11.27 4.39
N GLU A 170 -11.24 -11.20 3.07
CA GLU A 170 -10.40 -10.33 2.23
C GLU A 170 -10.57 -8.85 2.59
N THR A 171 -11.81 -8.40 2.79
CA THR A 171 -12.10 -7.02 3.22
C THR A 171 -11.48 -6.73 4.59
N ASN A 172 -11.67 -7.63 5.56
CA ASN A 172 -11.12 -7.48 6.90
C ASN A 172 -9.59 -7.46 6.88
N ALA A 173 -8.96 -8.36 6.12
CA ALA A 173 -7.52 -8.39 5.95
C ALA A 173 -7.00 -7.09 5.31
N PHE A 174 -7.68 -6.59 4.28
CA PHE A 174 -7.32 -5.33 3.63
C PHE A 174 -7.39 -4.15 4.62
N LEU A 175 -8.49 -4.01 5.35
CA LEU A 175 -8.67 -2.92 6.32
C LEU A 175 -7.72 -3.04 7.54
N GLY A 176 -7.36 -4.26 7.93
CA GLY A 176 -6.44 -4.49 9.05
C GLY A 176 -4.97 -4.26 8.71
N THR A 177 -4.58 -4.41 7.43
CA THR A 177 -3.20 -4.26 6.97
C THR A 177 -2.84 -2.85 6.52
N HIS A 178 -3.81 -2.07 6.06
CA HIS A 178 -3.58 -0.74 5.51
C HIS A 178 -4.02 0.35 6.50
N ARG A 179 -3.16 1.34 6.72
CA ARG A 179 -3.45 2.49 7.58
C ARG A 179 -3.18 3.79 6.83
N VAL A 180 -4.17 4.68 6.86
CA VAL A 180 -4.03 6.03 6.32
C VAL A 180 -3.33 6.89 7.37
N ASP A 181 -2.13 7.38 7.04
CA ASP A 181 -1.37 8.30 7.87
C ASP A 181 -0.74 9.42 7.02
N LYS A 182 -0.01 10.32 7.68
CA LYS A 182 0.60 11.51 7.06
C LYS A 182 1.78 11.22 6.13
N THR A 183 2.30 9.99 6.14
CA THR A 183 3.44 9.56 5.31
C THR A 183 3.01 8.71 4.14
N ALA A 184 1.71 8.41 4.03
CA ALA A 184 1.17 7.61 2.95
C ALA A 184 1.31 8.34 1.60
N LYS A 185 1.94 7.66 0.64
CA LYS A 185 2.16 8.18 -0.72
C LYS A 185 0.84 8.33 -1.48
N ILE A 186 0.74 9.32 -2.36
CA ILE A 186 -0.48 9.58 -3.13
C ILE A 186 -0.83 8.40 -4.05
N SER A 187 0.16 7.84 -4.73
CA SER A 187 0.01 6.64 -5.58
C SER A 187 -0.63 5.48 -4.80
N VAL A 188 -0.09 5.19 -3.61
CA VAL A 188 -0.61 4.16 -2.70
C VAL A 188 -2.03 4.47 -2.23
N LEU A 189 -2.34 5.72 -1.86
CA LEU A 189 -3.69 6.13 -1.46
C LEU A 189 -4.70 5.99 -2.61
N LYS A 190 -4.30 6.30 -3.86
CA LYS A 190 -5.12 6.10 -5.06
C LYS A 190 -5.39 4.62 -5.31
N ASP A 191 -4.37 3.76 -5.16
CA ASP A 191 -4.52 2.31 -5.28
C ASP A 191 -5.46 1.74 -4.22
N TRP A 192 -5.31 2.14 -2.96
CA TRP A 192 -6.22 1.70 -1.90
C TRP A 192 -7.66 2.13 -2.17
N LYS A 193 -7.88 3.34 -2.71
CA LYS A 193 -9.22 3.79 -3.12
C LYS A 193 -9.80 2.96 -4.26
N ARG A 194 -8.98 2.50 -5.20
CA ARG A 194 -9.41 1.57 -6.26
C ARG A 194 -9.81 0.22 -5.65
N ASN A 195 -8.98 -0.36 -4.80
CA ASN A 195 -9.29 -1.63 -4.12
C ASN A 195 -10.57 -1.52 -3.28
N CYS A 196 -10.78 -0.40 -2.59
CA CYS A 196 -12.03 -0.15 -1.87
C CYS A 196 -13.27 -0.17 -2.78
N LYS A 197 -13.18 0.27 -4.05
CA LYS A 197 -14.30 0.16 -4.99
C LYS A 197 -14.60 -1.30 -5.32
N GLU A 198 -13.58 -2.09 -5.60
CA GLU A 198 -13.70 -3.52 -5.89
C GLU A 198 -14.31 -4.29 -4.71
N LEU A 199 -13.82 -4.05 -3.49
CA LEU A 199 -14.38 -4.62 -2.26
C LEU A 199 -15.84 -4.19 -2.03
N THR A 200 -16.16 -2.92 -2.26
CA THR A 200 -17.53 -2.39 -2.14
C THR A 200 -18.48 -3.10 -3.11
N GLU A 201 -18.05 -3.32 -4.36
CA GLU A 201 -18.83 -4.05 -5.35
C GLU A 201 -19.04 -5.52 -4.95
N GLY A 202 -17.99 -6.20 -4.47
CA GLY A 202 -18.05 -7.57 -3.95
C GLY A 202 -19.03 -7.71 -2.79
N LEU A 203 -18.90 -6.86 -1.77
CA LEU A 203 -19.78 -6.83 -0.60
C LEU A 203 -21.22 -6.49 -0.97
N THR A 204 -21.44 -5.59 -1.93
CA THR A 204 -22.79 -5.24 -2.40
C THR A 204 -23.45 -6.43 -3.11
N LYS A 205 -22.71 -7.18 -3.93
CA LYS A 205 -23.20 -8.43 -4.55
C LYS A 205 -23.53 -9.47 -3.47
N ALA A 206 -22.65 -9.65 -2.49
CA ALA A 206 -22.87 -10.58 -1.37
C ALA A 206 -24.13 -10.22 -0.56
N LYS A 207 -24.34 -8.93 -0.27
CA LYS A 207 -25.53 -8.43 0.44
C LYS A 207 -26.85 -8.72 -0.29
N ARG A 208 -26.85 -8.66 -1.63
CA ARG A 208 -28.04 -8.96 -2.45
C ARG A 208 -28.41 -10.44 -2.40
N ILE A 209 -27.41 -11.32 -2.32
CA ILE A 209 -27.61 -12.77 -2.20
C ILE A 209 -28.16 -13.10 -0.81
N LYS A 210 -27.52 -12.56 0.24
CA LYS A 210 -27.90 -12.82 1.63
C LYS A 210 -27.77 -11.56 2.47
N ASN A 211 -28.86 -11.16 3.12
CA ASN A 211 -28.86 -9.97 3.97
C ASN A 211 -28.18 -10.27 5.32
N ILE A 212 -26.85 -10.20 5.35
CA ILE A 212 -26.04 -10.36 6.57
C ILE A 212 -25.75 -8.96 7.15
N PRO A 213 -26.11 -8.68 8.43
CA PRO A 213 -25.85 -7.37 9.06
C PRO A 213 -24.38 -6.95 9.04
N GLU A 214 -23.47 -7.91 9.22
CA GLU A 214 -22.02 -7.70 9.18
C GLU A 214 -21.54 -7.07 7.87
N ILE A 215 -22.04 -7.53 6.71
CA ILE A 215 -21.71 -6.95 5.40
C ILE A 215 -22.11 -5.46 5.33
N SER A 216 -23.25 -5.10 5.94
CA SER A 216 -23.69 -3.70 5.97
C SER A 216 -22.79 -2.82 6.85
N SER A 217 -22.24 -3.38 7.93
CA SER A 217 -21.25 -2.68 8.76
C SER A 217 -19.92 -2.52 8.01
N LEU A 218 -19.43 -3.58 7.36
CA LEU A 218 -18.20 -3.55 6.57
C LEU A 218 -18.26 -2.54 5.43
N LEU A 219 -19.38 -2.46 4.71
CA LEU A 219 -19.58 -1.45 3.67
C LEU A 219 -19.40 -0.02 4.18
N LYS A 220 -19.87 0.28 5.41
CA LYS A 220 -19.67 1.60 6.03
C LYS A 220 -18.21 1.85 6.38
N ILE A 221 -17.52 0.83 6.91
CA ILE A 221 -16.10 0.93 7.28
C ILE A 221 -15.24 1.14 6.03
N VAL A 222 -15.51 0.41 4.94
CA VAL A 222 -14.82 0.58 3.66
C VAL A 222 -15.05 1.99 3.09
N ASP A 223 -16.28 2.52 3.16
CA ASP A 223 -16.58 3.88 2.72
C ASP A 223 -15.85 4.93 3.56
N GLU A 224 -15.79 4.76 4.88
CA GLU A 224 -15.04 5.62 5.78
C GLU A 224 -13.53 5.58 5.50
N PHE A 225 -12.97 4.38 5.28
CA PHE A 225 -11.57 4.22 4.91
C PHE A 225 -11.26 4.93 3.58
N LYS A 226 -12.10 4.74 2.56
CA LYS A 226 -11.98 5.42 1.26
C LYS A 226 -12.06 6.95 1.40
N LYS A 227 -12.96 7.46 2.26
CA LYS A 227 -13.04 8.89 2.58
C LYS A 227 -11.78 9.41 3.27
N ASN A 228 -11.19 8.63 4.17
CA ASN A 228 -9.93 8.99 4.82
C ASN A 228 -8.77 9.06 3.81
N CYS A 229 -8.67 8.12 2.87
CA CYS A 229 -7.71 8.22 1.77
C CYS A 229 -7.91 9.51 0.96
N GLN A 230 -9.15 9.84 0.59
CA GLN A 230 -9.45 11.06 -0.15
C GLN A 230 -9.05 12.32 0.61
N LYS A 231 -9.42 12.42 1.89
CA LYS A 231 -9.05 13.55 2.75
C LYS A 231 -7.54 13.69 2.87
N GLN A 232 -6.80 12.58 2.92
CA GLN A 232 -5.34 12.63 3.01
C GLN A 232 -4.70 13.11 1.71
N ILE A 233 -5.22 12.67 0.55
CA ILE A 233 -4.80 13.21 -0.76
C ILE A 233 -5.05 14.73 -0.83
N GLU A 234 -6.23 15.19 -0.41
CA GLU A 234 -6.57 16.62 -0.37
C GLU A 234 -5.66 17.40 0.58
N LYS A 235 -5.27 16.82 1.72
CA LYS A 235 -4.30 17.44 2.63
C LYS A 235 -2.94 17.63 1.97
N HIS A 236 -2.42 16.61 1.27
CA HIS A 236 -1.14 16.73 0.57
C HIS A 236 -1.19 17.75 -0.57
N ALA A 237 -2.30 17.79 -1.33
CA ALA A 237 -2.50 18.82 -2.34
C ALA A 237 -2.56 20.23 -1.72
N ASN A 238 -3.22 20.39 -0.57
CA ASN A 238 -3.24 21.66 0.16
C ASN A 238 -1.87 22.04 0.74
N GLU A 239 -1.05 21.06 1.13
CA GLU A 239 0.34 21.30 1.58
C GLU A 239 1.21 21.79 0.41
N LEU A 240 1.05 21.20 -0.77
CA LEU A 240 1.71 21.68 -1.99
C LEU A 240 1.27 23.12 -2.35
N GLY A 241 -0.04 23.38 -2.40
CA GLY A 241 -0.55 24.72 -2.70
C GLY A 241 -0.16 25.79 -1.67
N LYS A 242 0.12 25.40 -0.41
CA LYS A 242 0.69 26.33 0.57
C LYS A 242 2.13 26.71 0.24
N LEU A 243 2.92 25.81 -0.33
CA LEU A 243 4.29 26.12 -0.74
C LEU A 243 4.32 27.13 -1.89
N GLU A 244 3.41 27.00 -2.85
CA GLU A 244 3.25 27.94 -3.97
C GLU A 244 3.00 29.37 -3.48
N GLY A 245 2.21 29.52 -2.40
CA GLY A 245 1.86 30.82 -1.81
C GLY A 245 2.86 31.40 -0.82
N ILE A 246 4.07 30.83 -0.68
CA ILE A 246 5.08 31.36 0.24
C ILE A 246 5.69 32.65 -0.31
N GLU A 247 5.70 33.69 0.53
CA GLU A 247 6.56 34.86 0.36
C GLU A 247 7.85 34.66 1.16
N PHE A 248 8.99 34.77 0.49
CA PHE A 248 10.28 34.59 1.17
C PHE A 248 10.74 35.90 1.81
N LEU A 249 10.76 35.93 3.15
CA LEU A 249 11.14 37.09 3.96
C LEU A 249 12.45 36.89 4.73
N SER A 250 13.11 35.75 4.54
CA SER A 250 14.40 35.41 5.14
C SER A 250 15.05 34.22 4.44
N ILE A 251 16.34 34.00 4.71
CA ILE A 251 17.04 32.78 4.27
C ILE A 251 16.48 31.52 4.95
N GLN A 252 15.94 31.66 6.16
CA GLN A 252 15.30 30.56 6.89
C GLN A 252 14.03 30.09 6.17
N ASP A 253 13.25 31.00 5.58
CA ASP A 253 12.04 30.63 4.83
C ASP A 253 12.39 29.76 3.61
N VAL A 254 13.46 30.11 2.89
CA VAL A 254 13.99 29.29 1.77
C VAL A 254 14.42 27.90 2.27
N GLN A 255 15.09 27.82 3.42
CA GLN A 255 15.52 26.54 4.01
C GLN A 255 14.35 25.68 4.47
N VAL A 256 13.32 26.28 5.08
CA VAL A 256 12.10 25.58 5.50
C VAL A 256 11.36 25.05 4.28
N ALA A 257 11.11 25.89 3.27
CA ALA A 257 10.47 25.50 2.03
C ALA A 257 11.21 24.34 1.34
N LYS A 258 12.54 24.33 1.35
CA LYS A 258 13.35 23.25 0.78
C LYS A 258 13.15 21.92 1.49
N VAL A 259 13.06 21.92 2.82
CA VAL A 259 12.75 20.70 3.59
C VAL A 259 11.35 20.20 3.26
N ASP A 260 10.38 21.10 3.16
CA ASP A 260 9.00 20.76 2.83
C ASP A 260 8.87 20.19 1.40
N VAL A 261 9.55 20.79 0.41
CA VAL A 261 9.63 20.26 -0.96
C VAL A 261 10.19 18.84 -0.97
N LEU A 262 11.28 18.57 -0.24
CA LEU A 262 11.86 17.22 -0.16
C LEU A 262 10.89 16.22 0.48
N ASN A 263 10.17 16.61 1.53
CA ASN A 263 9.15 15.77 2.15
C ASN A 263 8.00 15.48 1.19
N LEU A 264 7.52 16.48 0.45
CA LEU A 264 6.45 16.30 -0.53
C LEU A 264 6.90 15.42 -1.69
N ARG A 265 8.15 15.50 -2.15
CA ARG A 265 8.66 14.60 -3.20
C ARG A 265 8.53 13.13 -2.82
N GLU A 266 8.77 12.77 -1.55
CA GLU A 266 8.57 11.40 -1.08
C GLU A 266 7.09 10.98 -1.06
N ILE A 267 6.18 11.92 -0.81
CA ILE A 267 4.72 11.69 -0.79
C ILE A 267 4.14 11.57 -2.20
N PHE A 268 4.61 12.40 -3.14
CA PHE A 268 4.14 12.49 -4.51
C PHE A 268 4.82 11.49 -5.47
N VAL A 269 5.64 10.57 -4.97
CA VAL A 269 6.25 9.52 -5.80
C VAL A 269 5.19 8.75 -6.60
N GLY A 270 5.35 8.77 -7.92
CA GLY A 270 4.44 8.14 -8.89
C GLY A 270 3.47 9.12 -9.56
N GLU A 271 3.44 10.39 -9.14
CA GLU A 271 2.70 11.47 -9.80
C GLU A 271 3.68 12.30 -10.64
N GLU A 272 3.80 11.98 -11.94
CA GLU A 272 4.87 12.53 -12.80
C GLU A 272 4.86 14.07 -12.87
N MET A 273 3.70 14.67 -13.09
CA MET A 273 3.57 16.13 -13.19
C MET A 273 3.93 16.85 -11.88
N ASP A 274 3.42 16.35 -10.74
CA ASP A 274 3.71 16.95 -9.44
C ASP A 274 5.19 16.77 -9.05
N MET A 275 5.81 15.66 -9.46
CA MET A 275 7.23 15.39 -9.22
C MET A 275 8.16 16.29 -10.04
N GLU A 276 7.79 16.59 -11.28
CA GLU A 276 8.49 17.54 -12.14
C GLU A 276 8.40 18.96 -11.53
N TYR A 277 7.20 19.39 -11.16
CA TYR A 277 6.97 20.68 -10.52
C TYR A 277 7.74 20.82 -9.18
N LEU A 278 7.74 19.78 -8.34
CA LEU A 278 8.53 19.77 -7.10
C LEU A 278 10.05 19.78 -7.35
N ALA A 279 10.52 19.26 -8.50
CA ALA A 279 11.92 19.34 -8.89
C ALA A 279 12.31 20.76 -9.34
N GLU A 280 11.42 21.45 -10.05
CA GLU A 280 11.57 22.86 -10.38
C GLU A 280 11.62 23.73 -9.13
N MET A 281 10.72 23.48 -8.17
CA MET A 281 10.72 24.15 -6.87
C MET A 281 12.08 23.99 -6.16
N ASP A 282 12.61 22.76 -6.06
CA ASP A 282 13.92 22.50 -5.44
C ASP A 282 15.06 23.21 -6.19
N SER A 283 15.00 23.25 -7.52
CA SER A 283 15.98 23.96 -8.36
C SER A 283 15.98 25.47 -8.09
N GLN A 284 14.79 26.09 -8.05
CA GLN A 284 14.64 27.51 -7.79
C GLN A 284 15.07 27.88 -6.36
N LEU A 285 14.71 27.07 -5.36
CA LEU A 285 15.15 27.29 -3.97
C LEU A 285 16.68 27.19 -3.83
N LYS A 286 17.33 26.25 -4.53
CA LYS A 286 18.81 26.16 -4.58
C LYS A 286 19.43 27.39 -5.23
N MET A 287 18.79 27.93 -6.27
CA MET A 287 19.22 29.18 -6.90
C MET A 287 19.13 30.34 -5.90
N PHE A 288 17.99 30.51 -5.21
CA PHE A 288 17.80 31.53 -4.19
C PHE A 288 18.85 31.45 -3.09
N GLU A 289 19.08 30.24 -2.53
CA GLU A 289 20.08 30.02 -1.48
C GLU A 289 21.50 30.40 -1.93
N ARG A 290 21.87 30.03 -3.16
CA ARG A 290 23.17 30.35 -3.74
C ARG A 290 23.34 31.85 -3.93
N ASP A 291 22.35 32.50 -4.54
CA ASP A 291 22.43 33.92 -4.90
C ASP A 291 22.42 34.80 -3.64
N MET A 292 21.58 34.49 -2.64
CA MET A 292 21.58 35.16 -1.33
C MET A 292 22.94 35.04 -0.61
N ARG A 293 23.61 33.88 -0.70
CA ARG A 293 24.94 33.69 -0.11
C ARG A 293 25.98 34.62 -0.73
N VAL A 294 25.90 34.88 -2.03
CA VAL A 294 26.79 35.82 -2.74
C VAL A 294 26.49 37.27 -2.35
N TRP A 295 25.21 37.61 -2.19
CA TRP A 295 24.77 38.97 -1.86
C TRP A 295 25.04 39.38 -0.42
N ASN A 296 25.19 38.42 0.49
CA ASN A 296 25.53 38.67 1.89
C ASN A 296 27.01 39.07 2.13
N ASP A 297 27.68 39.60 1.11
CA ASP A 297 29.08 40.07 1.17
C ASP A 297 29.17 41.54 1.64
N PHE A 298 29.47 41.73 2.92
CA PHE A 298 29.62 43.05 3.57
C PHE A 298 30.84 43.85 3.08
N SER A 299 31.71 43.28 2.24
CA SER A 299 32.84 44.02 1.65
C SER A 299 32.43 44.94 0.49
N ARG A 300 31.19 44.83 0.00
CA ARG A 300 30.68 45.59 -1.15
C ARG A 300 29.74 46.72 -0.74
N THR A 301 29.69 47.78 -1.54
CA THR A 301 28.75 48.90 -1.35
C THR A 301 27.30 48.50 -1.57
N ASN A 302 26.37 49.29 -1.02
CA ASN A 302 24.94 49.04 -1.18
C ASN A 302 24.48 49.28 -2.63
N GLU A 303 25.12 50.20 -3.36
CA GLU A 303 24.87 50.46 -4.78
C GLU A 303 25.28 49.25 -5.64
N HIS A 304 26.45 48.66 -5.35
CA HIS A 304 26.89 47.46 -6.05
C HIS A 304 25.98 46.27 -5.79
N LEU A 305 25.48 46.12 -4.55
CA LEU A 305 24.50 45.09 -4.21
C LEU A 305 23.20 45.27 -5.03
N LYS A 306 22.63 46.49 -5.04
CA LYS A 306 21.40 46.80 -5.78
C LYS A 306 21.55 46.49 -7.27
N GLU A 307 22.68 46.88 -7.87
CA GLU A 307 22.94 46.61 -9.29
C GLU A 307 23.12 45.12 -9.55
N ALA A 308 23.84 44.39 -8.67
CA ALA A 308 24.01 42.95 -8.81
C ALA A 308 22.69 42.18 -8.74
N VAL A 309 21.78 42.55 -7.83
CA VAL A 309 20.44 41.96 -7.76
C VAL A 309 19.63 42.29 -9.02
N LYS A 310 19.65 43.54 -9.47
CA LYS A 310 18.94 43.97 -10.68
C LYS A 310 19.39 43.22 -11.94
N ILE A 311 20.70 43.08 -12.13
CA ILE A 311 21.27 42.29 -13.25
C ILE A 311 20.79 40.84 -13.14
N ARG A 312 20.83 40.26 -11.93
CA ARG A 312 20.43 38.88 -11.73
C ARG A 312 18.94 38.64 -12.00
N ILE A 313 18.06 39.58 -11.63
CA ILE A 313 16.63 39.55 -11.99
C ILE A 313 16.49 39.53 -13.51
N ALA A 314 17.18 40.42 -14.23
CA ALA A 314 17.11 40.48 -15.69
C ALA A 314 17.59 39.17 -16.34
N GLU A 315 18.71 38.60 -15.89
CA GLU A 315 19.21 37.30 -16.35
C GLU A 315 18.18 36.18 -16.14
N CYS A 316 17.51 36.16 -14.99
CA CYS A 316 16.48 35.15 -14.69
C CYS A 316 15.25 35.33 -15.59
N LEU A 317 14.80 36.56 -15.83
CA LEU A 317 13.65 36.83 -16.70
C LEU A 317 13.93 36.51 -18.17
N GLU A 318 15.16 36.75 -18.66
CA GLU A 318 15.56 36.37 -20.03
C GLU A 318 15.57 34.85 -20.26
N MET A 319 15.79 34.06 -19.21
CA MET A 319 15.79 32.60 -19.27
C MET A 319 14.39 31.98 -19.12
N GLN A 320 13.39 32.76 -18.72
CA GLN A 320 12.02 32.30 -18.56
C GLN A 320 11.31 32.28 -19.92
N SER A 321 10.58 31.20 -20.20
CA SER A 321 9.70 31.10 -21.37
C SER A 321 8.24 31.35 -20.93
N GLU A 322 7.36 31.70 -21.88
CA GLU A 322 5.91 31.83 -21.59
C GLU A 322 5.27 30.49 -21.20
N GLU A 323 5.88 29.36 -21.55
CA GLU A 323 5.39 28.02 -21.26
C GLU A 323 5.91 27.47 -19.91
N ASP A 324 7.12 27.86 -19.47
CA ASP A 324 7.76 27.44 -18.21
C ASP A 324 7.89 28.63 -17.25
N SER A 325 6.79 29.01 -16.62
CA SER A 325 6.80 30.00 -15.55
C SER A 325 7.40 29.38 -14.28
N PRO A 326 8.31 30.07 -13.58
CA PRO A 326 8.91 29.52 -12.36
C PRO A 326 7.87 29.34 -11.25
N PRO A 327 8.07 28.36 -10.34
CA PRO A 327 7.16 28.14 -9.21
C PRO A 327 6.90 29.38 -8.34
N TRP A 328 7.90 30.23 -8.15
CA TRP A 328 7.77 31.52 -7.47
C TRP A 328 8.21 32.69 -8.35
N ASP A 329 7.56 33.84 -8.18
CA ASP A 329 7.94 35.08 -8.86
C ASP A 329 9.34 35.53 -8.42
N THR A 330 10.28 35.48 -9.37
CA THR A 330 11.71 35.68 -9.07
C THR A 330 12.02 37.14 -8.78
N GLU A 331 11.35 38.08 -9.46
CA GLU A 331 11.55 39.52 -9.24
C GLU A 331 11.10 39.91 -7.83
N THR A 332 9.91 39.48 -7.42
CA THR A 332 9.34 39.73 -6.09
C THR A 332 10.22 39.11 -5.01
N ALA A 333 10.60 37.84 -5.16
CA ALA A 333 11.48 37.17 -4.19
C ALA A 333 12.83 37.89 -4.04
N TYR A 334 13.45 38.27 -5.16
CA TYR A 334 14.77 38.95 -5.14
C TYR A 334 14.70 40.37 -4.59
N ASN A 335 13.62 41.10 -4.86
CA ASN A 335 13.39 42.42 -4.24
C ASN A 335 13.21 42.31 -2.72
N ASN A 336 12.48 41.30 -2.24
CA ASN A 336 12.34 41.04 -0.81
C ASN A 336 13.71 40.71 -0.18
N PHE A 337 14.50 39.83 -0.81
CA PHE A 337 15.87 39.51 -0.35
C PHE A 337 16.77 40.74 -0.30
N LEU A 338 16.70 41.62 -1.31
CA LEU A 338 17.45 42.86 -1.31
C LEU A 338 17.06 43.77 -0.14
N GLU A 339 15.77 43.92 0.15
CA GLU A 339 15.28 44.73 1.27
C GLU A 339 15.80 44.19 2.61
N ILE A 340 15.75 42.88 2.81
CA ILE A 340 16.25 42.21 4.03
C ILE A 340 17.75 42.48 4.21
N ILE A 341 18.56 42.22 3.18
CA ILE A 341 20.01 42.40 3.25
C ILE A 341 20.36 43.88 3.47
N LEU A 342 19.65 44.80 2.82
CA LEU A 342 19.87 46.24 3.02
C LEU A 342 19.51 46.68 4.45
N ASN A 343 18.45 46.13 5.04
CA ASN A 343 18.06 46.44 6.41
C ASN A 343 19.09 45.90 7.44
N GLU A 344 19.60 44.68 7.22
CA GLU A 344 20.70 44.13 8.02
C GLU A 344 21.97 44.99 7.93
N ARG A 345 22.35 45.37 6.70
CA ARG A 345 23.48 46.27 6.45
C ARG A 345 23.28 47.64 7.07
N HIS A 346 22.07 48.21 7.01
CA HIS A 346 21.76 49.49 7.64
C HIS A 346 21.88 49.42 9.17
N THR A 347 21.40 48.33 9.76
CA THR A 347 21.55 48.08 11.21
C THR A 347 23.02 47.96 11.60
N ALA A 348 23.82 47.24 10.80
CA ALA A 348 25.27 47.13 11.00
C ALA A 348 26.00 48.47 10.78
N ALA A 349 25.58 49.26 9.78
CA ALA A 349 26.09 50.60 9.47
C ALA A 349 25.90 51.53 10.66
N LYS A 350 24.67 51.59 11.17
CA LYS A 350 24.30 52.42 12.30
C LYS A 350 25.10 52.04 13.55
N LYS A 351 25.17 50.75 13.89
CA LYS A 351 25.93 50.28 15.04
C LYS A 351 27.40 50.67 14.95
N TRP A 352 28.04 50.41 13.81
CA TRP A 352 29.45 50.77 13.61
C TRP A 352 29.65 52.29 13.64
N TYR A 353 28.75 53.05 13.02
CA TYR A 353 28.82 54.51 13.01
C TYR A 353 28.71 55.10 14.40
N ASP A 354 27.75 54.62 15.21
CA ASP A 354 27.55 55.08 16.59
C ASP A 354 28.75 54.74 17.50
N GLU A 355 29.47 53.64 17.23
CA GLU A 355 30.69 53.26 17.96
C GLU A 355 31.91 54.12 17.59
N VAL A 356 31.96 54.67 16.38
CA VAL A 356 33.11 55.42 15.85
C VAL A 356 32.90 56.93 15.90
N TYR A 357 31.66 57.40 15.83
CA TYR A 357 31.36 58.83 15.76
C TYR A 357 31.67 59.55 17.08
N VAL A 358 32.41 60.66 16.98
CA VAL A 358 32.75 61.52 18.12
C VAL A 358 32.49 62.97 17.75
N ALA A 359 31.92 63.75 18.67
CA ALA A 359 31.67 65.17 18.44
C ALA A 359 32.99 65.95 18.22
N GLN A 360 33.00 66.88 17.26
CA GLN A 360 34.23 67.62 16.88
C GLN A 360 34.91 68.35 18.04
N ASP A 361 34.14 68.84 19.00
CA ASP A 361 34.71 69.51 20.18
C ASP A 361 35.47 68.56 21.11
N MET A 362 35.08 67.29 21.16
CA MET A 362 35.83 66.27 21.90
C MET A 362 37.16 65.96 21.21
N ILE A 363 37.22 66.01 19.87
CA ILE A 363 38.45 65.78 19.10
C ILE A 363 39.53 66.81 19.44
N LYS A 364 39.14 68.09 19.63
CA LYS A 364 40.06 69.15 20.04
C LYS A 364 40.77 68.84 21.36
N GLN A 365 40.18 68.00 22.21
CA GLN A 365 40.72 67.60 23.51
C GLN A 365 41.40 66.23 23.49
N MET A 366 41.37 65.51 22.37
CA MET A 366 42.01 64.20 22.25
C MET A 366 43.54 64.30 22.19
N SER A 367 44.19 63.26 22.71
CA SER A 367 45.64 63.01 22.59
C SER A 367 45.98 62.44 21.22
N ALA A 368 47.24 62.59 20.79
CA ALA A 368 47.73 62.05 19.51
C ALA A 368 47.48 60.53 19.34
N GLU A 369 47.65 59.73 20.40
CA GLU A 369 47.39 58.28 20.39
C GLU A 369 45.92 57.97 20.06
N LYS A 370 44.98 58.54 20.83
CA LYS A 370 43.54 58.42 20.56
C LYS A 370 43.11 58.96 19.19
N CYS A 371 43.74 60.03 18.70
CA CYS A 371 43.50 60.55 17.36
C CYS A 371 43.93 59.55 16.28
N HIS A 372 45.10 58.91 16.43
CA HIS A 372 45.55 57.86 15.52
C HIS A 372 44.68 56.59 15.58
N GLU A 373 44.27 56.15 16.76
CA GLU A 373 43.35 55.01 16.90
C GLU A 373 42.01 55.27 16.19
N LEU A 374 41.45 56.46 16.37
CA LEU A 374 40.21 56.86 15.70
C LEU A 374 40.40 57.02 14.19
N HIS A 375 41.52 57.60 13.75
CA HIS A 375 41.86 57.70 12.32
C HIS A 375 41.92 56.33 11.66
N ASN A 376 42.64 55.37 12.26
CA ASN A 376 42.76 54.01 11.72
C ASN A 376 41.40 53.30 11.64
N ARG A 377 40.50 53.52 12.61
CA ARG A 377 39.13 52.98 12.57
C ARG A 377 38.32 53.60 11.41
N ILE A 378 38.45 54.90 11.17
CA ILE A 378 37.76 55.59 10.07
C ILE A 378 38.32 55.19 8.70
N GLU A 379 39.63 54.94 8.60
CA GLU A 379 40.24 54.38 7.38
C GLU A 379 39.72 52.98 7.08
N ALA A 380 39.56 52.14 8.12
CA ALA A 380 38.95 50.82 8.03
C ALA A 380 37.40 50.87 8.01
N LYS A 381 36.81 51.90 7.40
CA LYS A 381 35.35 52.04 7.32
C LYS A 381 34.71 50.92 6.48
N PRO A 382 33.57 50.36 6.92
CA PRO A 382 32.86 49.37 6.14
C PRO A 382 32.28 49.93 4.85
N ALA A 383 32.20 49.08 3.81
CA ALA A 383 31.70 49.46 2.49
C ALA A 383 30.19 49.74 2.45
N TYR A 384 29.44 49.22 3.42
CA TYR A 384 27.98 49.33 3.49
C TYR A 384 27.47 50.63 4.14
N LEU A 385 28.36 51.55 4.50
CA LEU A 385 27.97 52.87 5.01
C LEU A 385 27.27 53.70 3.92
N ASP A 386 26.26 54.47 4.32
CA ASP A 386 25.57 55.36 3.39
C ASP A 386 26.38 56.65 3.11
N SER A 387 25.99 57.38 2.07
CA SER A 387 26.66 58.61 1.65
C SER A 387 26.65 59.71 2.73
N THR A 388 25.63 59.76 3.59
CA THR A 388 25.52 60.75 4.67
C THR A 388 26.50 60.44 5.81
N GLN A 389 26.62 59.17 6.17
CA GLN A 389 27.58 58.66 7.14
C GLN A 389 29.02 58.86 6.62
N ILE A 390 29.29 58.48 5.36
CA ILE A 390 30.61 58.67 4.73
C ILE A 390 31.01 60.16 4.74
N ASN A 391 30.09 61.06 4.35
CA ASN A 391 30.37 62.50 4.37
C ASN A 391 30.66 63.03 5.78
N SER A 392 29.93 62.53 6.78
CA SER A 392 30.14 62.90 8.18
C SER A 392 31.49 62.40 8.70
N LEU A 393 31.88 61.18 8.34
CA LEU A 393 33.18 60.61 8.69
C LEU A 393 34.34 61.30 7.98
N ASN A 394 34.18 61.73 6.72
CA ASN A 394 35.20 62.50 6.02
C ASN A 394 35.43 63.86 6.71
N LYS A 395 34.38 64.52 7.21
CA LYS A 395 34.50 65.74 8.04
C LYS A 395 35.19 65.45 9.38
N LEU A 396 34.88 64.29 9.97
CA LEU A 396 35.51 63.83 11.21
C LEU A 396 37.01 63.59 11.01
N GLN A 397 37.38 62.92 9.92
CA GLN A 397 38.77 62.68 9.51
C GLN A 397 39.53 64.00 9.33
N GLN A 398 38.96 64.96 8.60
CA GLN A 398 39.59 66.29 8.46
C GLN A 398 39.79 67.01 9.81
N ALA A 399 38.88 66.85 10.77
CA ALA A 399 39.05 67.41 12.10
C ALA A 399 40.15 66.70 12.91
N ILE A 400 40.28 65.38 12.74
CA ILE A 400 41.35 64.58 13.33
C ILE A 400 42.69 64.96 12.71
N ASP A 401 42.78 65.12 11.40
CA ASP A 401 44.01 65.51 10.69
C ASP A 401 44.48 66.89 11.15
N LYS A 402 43.58 67.88 11.19
CA LYS A 402 43.89 69.22 11.73
C LYS A 402 44.35 69.17 13.19
N ARG A 403 43.75 68.28 14.00
CA ARG A 403 44.17 68.09 15.39
C ARG A 403 45.53 67.42 15.46
N LEU A 404 45.80 66.40 14.65
CA LEU A 404 47.09 65.73 14.56
C LEU A 404 48.18 66.69 14.09
N ASP A 405 47.91 67.56 13.12
CA ASP A 405 48.82 68.62 12.66
C ASP A 405 49.11 69.65 13.74
N GLY A 406 48.07 70.12 14.46
CA GLY A 406 48.26 70.99 15.63
C GLY A 406 49.03 70.29 16.76
N LEU A 407 48.81 68.98 16.90
CA LEU A 407 49.56 68.10 17.78
C LEU A 407 50.92 67.67 17.21
N GLN A 408 51.31 67.97 15.96
CA GLN A 408 52.67 67.71 15.51
C GLN A 408 53.64 68.65 16.22
N ILE A 409 53.24 69.91 16.43
CA ILE A 409 54.01 70.87 17.23
C ILE A 409 53.99 70.47 18.71
N GLU A 410 52.83 70.13 19.28
CA GLU A 410 52.75 69.67 20.68
C GLU A 410 53.39 68.28 20.89
N GLY A 411 53.40 67.41 19.89
CA GLY A 411 53.94 66.06 19.89
C GLY A 411 55.46 66.06 19.71
N LEU A 412 55.99 66.95 18.85
CA LEU A 412 57.41 67.33 18.87
C LEU A 412 57.77 67.92 20.23
N LEU A 413 56.91 68.74 20.85
CA LEU A 413 57.12 69.30 22.19
C LEU A 413 57.10 68.23 23.29
N VAL A 414 56.23 67.21 23.21
CA VAL A 414 56.17 66.09 24.17
C VAL A 414 57.39 65.18 24.00
N ARG A 415 57.76 64.83 22.75
CA ARG A 415 58.99 64.07 22.47
C ARG A 415 60.23 64.85 22.93
N PHE A 416 60.29 66.15 22.66
CA PHE A 416 61.32 67.06 23.15
C PHE A 416 61.36 67.11 24.69
N LYS A 417 60.22 67.21 25.38
CA LYS A 417 60.15 67.22 26.86
C LYS A 417 60.71 65.94 27.48
N LYS A 418 60.57 64.79 26.80
CA LYS A 418 61.12 63.48 27.24
C LYS A 418 62.61 63.29 26.95
N LEU A 419 63.26 64.14 26.15
CA LEU A 419 64.70 64.06 25.87
C LEU A 419 65.55 64.43 27.10
N SER A 420 66.75 63.85 27.18
CA SER A 420 67.77 64.27 28.16
C SER A 420 68.23 65.71 27.91
N LYS A 421 68.84 66.36 28.91
CA LYS A 421 69.23 67.77 28.81
C LYS A 421 70.14 68.06 27.61
N ASN A 422 71.09 67.15 27.31
CA ASN A 422 71.99 67.26 26.15
C ASN A 422 71.24 67.13 24.81
N GLN A 423 70.37 66.13 24.68
CA GLN A 423 69.57 65.90 23.47
C GLN A 423 68.58 67.05 23.19
N LYS A 424 68.10 67.73 24.24
CA LYS A 424 67.29 68.95 24.07
C LYS A 424 68.10 70.09 23.43
N THR A 425 69.33 70.32 23.88
CA THR A 425 70.22 71.34 23.29
C THR A 425 70.55 71.05 21.83
N GLU A 426 70.83 69.78 21.51
CA GLU A 426 71.15 69.33 20.14
C GLU A 426 69.95 69.45 19.19
N PHE A 427 68.76 69.07 19.68
CA PHE A 427 67.51 69.28 18.94
C PHE A 427 67.27 70.77 18.65
N LEU A 428 67.49 71.66 19.64
CA LEU A 428 67.34 73.10 19.45
C LEU A 428 68.38 73.69 18.48
N SER A 429 69.62 73.19 18.47
CA SER A 429 70.62 73.66 17.50
C SER A 429 70.29 73.24 16.07
N LEU A 430 69.82 72.00 15.88
CA LEU A 430 69.39 71.50 14.56
C LEU A 430 68.15 72.23 14.06
N ALA A 431 67.17 72.46 14.93
CA ALA A 431 65.97 73.23 14.59
C ALA A 431 66.31 74.68 14.20
N LYS A 432 67.31 75.29 14.87
CA LYS A 432 67.77 76.65 14.56
C LYS A 432 68.50 76.71 13.21
N ALA A 433 69.36 75.74 12.92
CA ALA A 433 70.05 75.65 11.63
C ALA A 433 69.08 75.45 10.44
N ALA A 434 67.99 74.71 10.66
CA ALA A 434 66.97 74.49 9.64
C ALA A 434 66.07 75.71 9.38
N LEU A 435 66.06 76.71 10.27
CA LEU A 435 65.32 77.99 10.09
C LEU A 435 66.17 79.08 9.41
N GLU A 436 67.49 78.87 9.30
CA GLU A 436 68.45 79.80 8.68
C GLU A 436 68.80 79.40 7.23
N GLN A 437 68.15 78.36 6.69
CA GLN A 437 68.07 78.00 5.26
C GLN A 437 66.74 78.44 4.69
#